data_AF-A0A1F9Y6Y5-F1
#
_entry.id   AF-A0A1F9Y6Y5-F1
#
_cell.length_a   1.000
_cell.length_b   1.000
_cell.length_c   1.000
_cell.angle_alpha   90.00
_cell.angle_beta   90.00
_cell.angle_gamma   90.00
#
_symmetry.space_group_name_H-M   'P 1'
#
loop_
_entity.id
_entity.type
_entity.pdbx_description
1 polymer ?
#
loop_
_entity_poly.entity_id
_entity_poly.type
_entity_poly.pdbx_seq_one_letter_code
_entity_poly.pdbx_strand_id
1 'polypeptide(L)'
;YGQRHVRELRAARALARQAGAQWLPVRLDLPWLKASSLVDRRKKLPEVPAGRIGKGGIPSTYVPGRNTVFLALAVSLADAAGAQAVVIGSNAQDFSGYPDCRADFNAAFQRAARLGTRRGAEGKRLSLLAPLQRLDKAGIVRLARRLKVPLELTWSCYAG
;
A
#
# COMPACT_ATOMS: atom_id res chain seq x y z
N TYR A 1 1.41 4.94 -11.44
CA TYR A 1 0.06 4.50 -11.82
C TYR A 1 -0.90 5.68 -12.07
N GLY A 2 -0.41 6.88 -12.42
CA GLY A 2 -1.27 8.05 -12.62
C GLY A 2 -1.75 8.74 -11.33
N GLN A 3 -1.10 8.49 -10.19
CA GLN A 3 -1.42 9.20 -8.94
C GLN A 3 -1.25 10.71 -9.12
N ARG A 4 -2.18 11.48 -8.55
CA ARG A 4 -2.23 12.93 -8.72
C ARG A 4 -1.06 13.68 -8.05
N HIS A 5 -0.53 13.14 -6.94
CA HIS A 5 0.29 13.90 -6.01
C HIS A 5 1.75 13.44 -6.00
N VAL A 6 2.66 14.40 -6.14
CA VAL A 6 4.12 14.18 -6.18
C VAL A 6 4.73 14.24 -4.77
N ARG A 7 4.05 14.87 -3.80
CA ARG A 7 4.53 14.99 -2.41
C ARG A 7 4.78 13.64 -1.75
N GLU A 8 3.92 12.66 -1.99
CA GLU A 8 4.09 11.29 -1.48
C GLU A 8 5.40 10.64 -1.96
N LEU A 9 5.78 10.86 -3.23
CA LEU A 9 7.04 10.34 -3.78
C LEU A 9 8.26 11.03 -3.15
N ARG A 10 8.16 12.34 -2.86
CA ARG A 10 9.23 13.08 -2.17
C ARG A 10 9.40 12.58 -0.74
N ALA A 11 8.29 12.41 -0.01
CA ALA A 11 8.28 11.84 1.34
C ALA A 11 8.87 10.41 1.35
N ALA A 12 8.42 9.54 0.44
CA ALA A 12 8.93 8.18 0.33
C ALA A 12 10.45 8.14 0.05
N ARG A 13 10.95 9.00 -0.84
CA ARG A 13 12.38 9.12 -1.13
C ARG A 13 13.17 9.60 0.09
N ALA A 14 12.66 10.58 0.83
CA ALA A 14 13.30 11.11 2.03
C ALA A 14 13.39 10.05 3.14
N LEU A 15 12.29 9.34 3.39
CA LEU A 15 12.24 8.25 4.36
C LEU A 15 13.16 7.09 3.98
N ALA A 16 13.18 6.68 2.71
CA ALA A 16 14.07 5.63 2.24
C ALA A 16 15.55 6.01 2.47
N ARG A 17 15.92 7.27 2.16
CA ARG A 17 17.27 7.79 2.44
C ARG A 17 17.60 7.74 3.94
N GLN A 18 16.70 8.20 4.80
CA GLN A 18 16.95 8.19 6.24
C GLN A 18 17.04 6.77 6.81
N ALA A 19 16.29 5.82 6.26
CA ALA A 19 16.34 4.42 6.65
C ALA A 19 17.53 3.64 6.04
N GLY A 20 18.34 4.26 5.19
CA GLY A 20 19.40 3.57 4.44
C GLY A 20 18.86 2.54 3.44
N ALA A 21 17.60 2.66 3.03
CA ALA A 21 16.93 1.73 2.13
C ALA A 21 17.04 2.20 0.67
N GLN A 22 17.14 1.24 -0.25
CA GLN A 22 17.07 1.53 -1.68
C GLN A 22 15.66 2.02 -2.06
N TRP A 23 15.59 3.16 -2.74
CA TRP A 23 14.36 3.68 -3.31
C TRP A 23 14.27 3.33 -4.80
N LEU A 24 13.27 2.54 -5.18
CA LEU A 24 13.02 2.12 -6.55
C LEU A 24 11.63 2.58 -7.02
N PRO A 25 11.52 3.76 -7.67
CA PRO A 25 10.24 4.21 -8.20
C PRO A 25 9.85 3.43 -9.47
N VAL A 26 8.63 2.90 -9.50
CA VAL A 26 8.08 2.22 -10.68
C VAL A 26 6.97 3.06 -11.31
N ARG A 27 7.16 3.48 -12.56
CA ARG A 27 6.11 4.16 -13.33
C ARG A 27 5.22 3.11 -14.00
N LEU A 28 3.94 3.14 -13.65
CA LEU A 28 2.90 2.32 -14.26
C LEU A 28 1.94 3.22 -15.03
N ASP A 29 1.63 2.85 -16.26
CA ASP A 29 0.56 3.42 -17.07
C ASP A 29 -0.60 2.42 -17.14
N LEU A 30 -1.70 2.75 -16.46
CA LEU A 30 -2.85 1.86 -16.27
C LEU A 30 -4.12 2.67 -16.56
N PRO A 31 -4.52 2.82 -17.84
CA PRO A 31 -5.53 3.80 -18.25
C PRO A 31 -6.91 3.55 -17.62
N TRP A 32 -7.24 2.30 -17.30
CA TRP A 32 -8.49 1.92 -16.64
C TRP A 32 -8.61 2.42 -15.18
N LEU A 33 -7.50 2.81 -14.53
CA LEU A 33 -7.54 3.33 -13.16
C LEU A 33 -8.11 4.75 -13.04
N LYS A 34 -8.34 5.44 -14.16
CA LYS A 34 -9.08 6.72 -14.23
C LYS A 34 -10.55 6.60 -13.76
N ALA A 35 -11.02 5.41 -13.39
CA ALA A 35 -12.29 5.25 -12.70
C ALA A 35 -12.31 5.90 -11.30
N SER A 36 -11.16 6.07 -10.63
CA SER A 36 -11.07 6.56 -9.25
C SER A 36 -10.87 8.08 -9.12
N SER A 37 -11.39 8.69 -8.05
CA SER A 37 -11.10 10.09 -7.71
C SER A 37 -9.65 10.35 -7.32
N LEU A 38 -8.88 9.32 -6.95
CA LEU A 38 -7.43 9.45 -6.69
C LEU A 38 -6.58 9.55 -7.97
N VAL A 39 -7.17 9.27 -9.14
CA VAL A 39 -6.45 9.19 -10.43
C VAL A 39 -7.05 10.18 -11.44
N ASP A 40 -8.36 10.16 -11.69
CA ASP A 40 -8.99 11.06 -12.67
C ASP A 40 -9.22 12.45 -12.10
N ARG A 41 -8.36 13.41 -12.50
CA ARG A 41 -8.35 14.84 -12.10
C ARG A 41 -9.70 15.57 -12.21
N ARG A 42 -10.66 15.07 -12.99
CA ARG A 42 -11.99 15.68 -13.14
C ARG A 42 -12.94 15.37 -11.98
N LYS A 43 -12.66 14.33 -11.18
CA LYS A 43 -13.50 13.93 -10.04
C LYS A 43 -13.09 14.68 -8.77
N LYS A 44 -14.07 15.12 -7.96
CA LYS A 44 -13.79 15.70 -6.64
C LYS A 44 -13.29 14.61 -5.67
N LEU A 45 -12.29 14.95 -4.87
CA LEU A 45 -11.88 14.11 -3.74
C LEU A 45 -12.98 14.18 -2.67
N PRO A 46 -13.34 13.05 -2.04
CA PRO A 46 -14.43 13.06 -1.07
C PRO A 46 -13.97 13.70 0.24
N GLU A 47 -14.72 14.69 0.71
CA GLU A 47 -14.57 15.28 2.04
C GLU A 47 -15.36 14.42 3.05
N VAL A 48 -14.80 13.26 3.40
CA VAL A 48 -15.47 12.34 4.33
C VAL A 48 -14.98 12.64 5.75
N PRO A 49 -15.88 13.01 6.69
CA PRO A 49 -15.53 13.15 8.09
C PRO A 49 -14.93 11.85 8.63
N ALA A 50 -13.92 11.94 9.50
CA ALA A 50 -13.16 10.79 9.97
C ALA A 50 -14.03 9.64 10.54
N GLY A 51 -15.18 9.96 11.17
CA GLY A 51 -16.12 8.99 11.73
C GLY A 51 -17.01 8.24 10.71
N ARG A 52 -16.98 8.62 9.43
CA ARG A 52 -17.71 7.95 8.33
C ARG A 52 -16.78 7.20 7.36
N ILE A 53 -15.46 7.28 7.54
CA ILE A 53 -14.50 6.52 6.75
C ILE A 53 -14.76 5.03 7.01
N GLY A 54 -15.07 4.27 5.96
CA GLY A 54 -15.38 2.85 6.09
C GLY A 54 -16.83 2.50 6.40
N LYS A 55 -17.70 3.51 6.57
CA LYS A 55 -19.14 3.30 6.74
C LYS A 55 -19.84 3.60 5.41
N GLY A 56 -20.27 2.54 4.73
CA GLY A 56 -20.87 2.60 3.38
C GLY A 56 -20.22 1.61 2.43
N GLY A 57 -20.74 1.51 1.19
CA GLY A 57 -20.15 0.69 0.15
C GLY A 57 -18.74 1.15 -0.30
N ILE A 58 -18.26 0.59 -1.41
CA ILE A 58 -16.93 0.90 -1.95
C ILE A 58 -16.82 2.43 -2.23
N PRO A 59 -15.83 3.14 -1.64
CA PRO A 59 -15.73 4.60 -1.76
C PRO A 59 -15.27 5.04 -3.16
N SER A 60 -15.53 6.30 -3.54
CA SER A 60 -15.08 6.84 -4.84
C SER A 60 -13.54 6.92 -4.98
N THR A 61 -12.82 6.86 -3.86
CA THR A 61 -11.35 6.76 -3.79
C THR A 61 -10.84 5.34 -4.02
N TYR A 62 -11.72 4.35 -4.13
CA TYR A 62 -11.34 3.00 -4.55
C TYR A 62 -10.72 3.03 -5.94
N VAL A 63 -9.56 2.41 -6.07
CA VAL A 63 -8.84 2.24 -7.33
C VAL A 63 -8.92 0.76 -7.68
N PRO A 64 -9.71 0.36 -8.70
CA PRO A 64 -10.00 -1.04 -8.97
C PRO A 64 -8.76 -1.92 -9.10
N GLY A 65 -8.62 -2.92 -8.23
CA GLY A 65 -7.55 -3.92 -8.27
C GLY A 65 -6.13 -3.37 -8.12
N ARG A 66 -5.98 -2.13 -7.61
CA ARG A 66 -4.67 -1.46 -7.55
C ARG A 66 -3.68 -2.23 -6.69
N ASN A 67 -4.07 -2.68 -5.49
CA ASN A 67 -3.13 -3.36 -4.61
C ASN A 67 -2.77 -4.75 -5.14
N THR A 68 -3.66 -5.40 -5.90
CA THR A 68 -3.34 -6.63 -6.63
C THR A 68 -2.17 -6.43 -7.59
N VAL A 69 -2.21 -5.36 -8.40
CA VAL A 69 -1.11 -5.03 -9.32
C VAL A 69 0.18 -4.71 -8.55
N PHE A 70 0.09 -3.94 -7.47
CA PHE A 70 1.27 -3.57 -6.68
C PHE A 70 1.91 -4.78 -6.00
N LEU A 71 1.10 -5.68 -5.44
CA LEU A 71 1.58 -6.92 -4.84
C LEU A 71 2.24 -7.83 -5.87
N ALA A 72 1.68 -7.96 -7.07
CA ALA A 72 2.28 -8.76 -8.14
C ALA A 72 3.69 -8.24 -8.50
N LEU A 73 3.84 -6.93 -8.65
CA LEU A 73 5.13 -6.29 -8.91
C LEU A 73 6.10 -6.45 -7.74
N ALA A 74 5.62 -6.27 -6.50
CA ALA A 74 6.46 -6.41 -5.30
C ALA A 74 6.94 -7.85 -5.10
N VAL A 75 6.10 -8.85 -5.39
CA VAL A 75 6.47 -10.27 -5.35
C VAL A 75 7.48 -10.61 -6.45
N SER A 76 7.27 -10.13 -7.68
CA SER A 76 8.24 -10.31 -8.76
C SER A 76 9.60 -9.70 -8.43
N LEU A 77 9.62 -8.49 -7.87
CA LEU A 77 10.84 -7.85 -7.39
C LEU A 77 11.50 -8.65 -6.25
N ALA A 78 10.70 -9.12 -5.29
CA ALA A 78 11.20 -9.92 -4.18
C ALA A 78 11.84 -11.23 -4.66
N ASP A 79 11.27 -11.89 -5.66
CA ASP A 79 11.84 -13.11 -6.24
C ASP A 79 13.18 -12.82 -6.94
N ALA A 80 13.22 -11.78 -7.78
CA ALA A 80 14.44 -11.36 -8.47
C ALA A 80 15.56 -10.93 -7.50
N ALA A 81 15.21 -10.26 -6.40
CA ALA A 81 16.15 -9.80 -5.37
C ALA A 81 16.52 -10.90 -4.35
N GLY A 82 15.90 -12.08 -4.43
CA GLY A 82 16.08 -13.14 -3.42
C GLY A 82 15.52 -12.79 -2.03
N ALA A 83 14.62 -11.82 -1.93
CA ALA A 83 14.04 -11.36 -0.67
C ALA A 83 13.11 -12.41 -0.04
N GLN A 84 13.03 -12.38 1.30
CA GLN A 84 12.22 -13.34 2.08
C GLN A 84 10.84 -12.81 2.42
N ALA A 85 10.59 -11.52 2.21
CA ALA A 85 9.35 -10.90 2.57
C ALA A 85 9.00 -9.71 1.67
N VAL A 86 7.69 -9.52 1.50
CA VAL A 86 7.07 -8.31 0.99
C VAL A 86 6.30 -7.68 2.14
N VAL A 87 6.51 -6.40 2.42
CA VAL A 87 5.82 -5.67 3.49
C VAL A 87 4.86 -4.65 2.87
N ILE A 88 3.61 -4.66 3.30
CA ILE A 88 2.58 -3.72 2.87
C ILE A 88 2.05 -2.87 4.04
N GLY A 89 1.71 -1.62 3.73
CA GLY A 89 1.24 -0.62 4.68
C GLY A 89 -0.28 -0.55 4.89
N SER A 90 -1.05 -1.55 4.44
CA SER A 90 -2.51 -1.57 4.61
C SER A 90 -2.90 -1.56 6.09
N ASN A 91 -3.89 -0.74 6.48
CA ASN A 91 -4.32 -0.57 7.87
C ASN A 91 -5.78 -0.99 8.13
N ALA A 92 -6.23 -0.90 9.39
CA ALA A 92 -7.56 -1.35 9.81
C ALA A 92 -8.72 -0.57 9.18
N GLN A 93 -8.52 0.70 8.80
CA GLN A 93 -9.55 1.50 8.14
C GLN A 93 -9.70 1.09 6.67
N ASP A 94 -8.61 0.67 6.03
CA ASP A 94 -8.65 0.18 4.65
C ASP A 94 -9.49 -1.11 4.52
N PHE A 95 -9.52 -1.95 5.57
CA PHE A 95 -10.30 -3.19 5.59
C PHE A 95 -11.79 -2.99 5.26
N SER A 96 -12.36 -1.90 5.77
CA SER A 96 -13.77 -1.59 5.66
C SER A 96 -14.19 -1.14 4.25
N GLY A 97 -13.27 -0.53 3.49
CA GLY A 97 -13.56 0.07 2.18
C GLY A 97 -12.94 -0.63 0.97
N TYR A 98 -11.95 -1.50 1.18
CA TYR A 98 -11.09 -2.02 0.11
C TYR A 98 -10.95 -3.54 0.22
N PRO A 99 -11.50 -4.33 -0.73
CA PRO A 99 -11.40 -5.79 -0.69
C PRO A 99 -9.95 -6.28 -0.82
N ASP A 100 -9.10 -5.53 -1.51
CA ASP A 100 -7.67 -5.80 -1.74
C ASP A 100 -6.75 -5.35 -0.59
N CYS A 101 -7.33 -5.10 0.60
CA CYS A 101 -6.60 -4.84 1.85
C CYS A 101 -6.92 -5.86 2.96
N ARG A 102 -7.81 -6.81 2.67
CA ARG A 102 -8.35 -7.74 3.66
C ARG A 102 -7.39 -8.91 3.96
N ALA A 103 -7.56 -9.53 5.12
CA ALA A 103 -6.68 -10.59 5.59
C ALA A 103 -6.78 -11.87 4.74
N ASP A 104 -7.98 -12.21 4.28
CA ASP A 104 -8.27 -13.30 3.35
C ASP A 104 -7.59 -13.07 1.99
N PHE A 105 -7.69 -11.87 1.45
CA PHE A 105 -6.98 -11.46 0.23
C PHE A 105 -5.46 -11.58 0.40
N ASN A 106 -4.89 -11.02 1.47
CA ASN A 106 -3.44 -11.12 1.73
C ASN A 106 -2.99 -12.60 1.88
N ALA A 107 -3.78 -13.44 2.54
CA ALA A 107 -3.49 -14.86 2.68
C ALA A 107 -3.54 -15.61 1.34
N ALA A 108 -4.53 -15.29 0.50
CA ALA A 108 -4.62 -15.83 -0.86
C ALA A 108 -3.44 -15.38 -1.72
N PHE A 109 -3.07 -14.10 -1.67
CA PHE A 109 -1.94 -13.57 -2.42
C PHE A 109 -0.61 -14.16 -1.96
N GLN A 110 -0.41 -14.39 -0.66
CA GLN A 110 0.77 -15.09 -0.15
C GLN A 110 0.86 -16.53 -0.70
N ARG A 111 -0.27 -17.24 -0.81
CA ARG A 111 -0.30 -18.57 -1.44
C ARG A 111 0.09 -18.48 -2.91
N ALA A 112 -0.50 -17.55 -3.66
CA ALA A 112 -0.14 -17.32 -5.06
C ALA A 112 1.37 -17.01 -5.22
N ALA A 113 1.92 -16.13 -4.37
CA ALA A 113 3.34 -15.78 -4.38
C ALA A 113 4.24 -16.99 -4.12
N ARG A 114 3.86 -17.89 -3.20
CA ARG A 114 4.62 -19.13 -2.95
C ARG A 114 4.61 -20.08 -4.14
N LEU A 115 3.49 -20.20 -4.84
CA LEU A 115 3.37 -21.06 -6.01
C LEU A 115 4.08 -20.46 -7.25
N GLY A 116 4.08 -19.14 -7.38
CA GLY A 116 4.55 -18.44 -8.57
C GLY A 116 6.00 -17.93 -8.51
N THR A 117 6.76 -18.23 -7.46
CA THR A 117 8.15 -17.76 -7.31
C THR A 117 9.12 -18.91 -7.16
N ARG A 118 10.35 -18.72 -7.64
CA ARG A 118 11.40 -19.75 -7.53
C ARG A 118 11.66 -20.11 -6.07
N ARG A 119 11.78 -19.10 -5.20
CA ARG A 119 11.99 -19.33 -3.76
C ARG A 119 10.86 -20.16 -3.14
N GLY A 120 9.61 -19.81 -3.46
CA GLY A 120 8.46 -20.53 -2.94
C GLY A 120 8.40 -21.99 -3.42
N ALA A 121 8.71 -22.23 -4.69
CA ALA A 121 8.81 -23.58 -5.27
C ALA A 121 9.93 -24.42 -4.65
N GLU A 122 11.05 -23.81 -4.27
CA GLU A 122 12.17 -24.45 -3.55
C GLU A 122 11.89 -24.65 -2.04
N GLY A 123 10.64 -24.41 -1.58
CA GLY A 123 10.26 -24.53 -0.17
C GLY A 123 10.85 -23.43 0.73
N LYS A 124 11.46 -22.40 0.16
CA LYS A 124 12.04 -21.29 0.92
C LYS A 124 10.97 -20.30 1.34
N ARG A 125 11.23 -19.61 2.44
CA ARG A 125 10.29 -18.63 2.99
C ARG A 125 10.14 -17.41 2.07
N LEU A 126 8.91 -17.16 1.66
CA LEU A 126 8.40 -15.89 1.14
C LEU A 126 7.14 -15.50 1.94
N SER A 127 7.21 -14.40 2.68
CA SER A 127 6.15 -13.92 3.58
C SER A 127 5.55 -12.59 3.08
N LEU A 128 4.22 -12.51 3.04
CA LEU A 128 3.53 -11.23 2.87
C LEU A 128 3.16 -10.69 4.25
N LEU A 129 3.72 -9.55 4.63
CA LEU A 129 3.57 -8.96 5.96
C LEU A 129 2.75 -7.68 5.89
N ALA A 130 1.70 -7.58 6.72
CA ALA A 130 0.86 -6.40 6.86
C ALA A 130 0.82 -5.93 8.33
N PRO A 131 1.92 -5.38 8.87
CA PRO A 131 2.06 -5.11 10.30
C PRO A 131 1.08 -4.07 10.84
N LEU A 132 0.54 -3.22 9.97
CA LEU A 132 -0.41 -2.16 10.34
C LEU A 132 -1.87 -2.60 10.22
N GLN A 133 -2.14 -3.82 9.73
CA GLN A 133 -3.50 -4.26 9.36
C GLN A 133 -4.50 -4.22 10.52
N ARG A 134 -4.02 -4.34 11.77
CA ARG A 134 -4.86 -4.32 12.99
C ARG A 134 -4.80 -3.00 13.75
N LEU A 135 -4.07 -2.00 13.23
CA LEU A 135 -3.90 -0.72 13.88
C LEU A 135 -4.82 0.33 13.26
N ASP A 136 -5.48 1.09 14.12
CA ASP A 136 -6.14 2.33 13.76
C ASP A 136 -5.11 3.47 13.58
N LYS A 137 -5.56 4.62 13.06
CA LYS A 137 -4.67 5.79 12.87
C LYS A 137 -3.94 6.20 14.15
N ALA A 138 -4.62 6.18 15.29
CA ALA A 138 -4.01 6.54 16.56
C ALA A 138 -2.93 5.51 16.96
N GLY A 139 -3.19 4.22 16.77
CA GLY A 139 -2.24 3.13 16.97
C GLY A 139 -1.02 3.23 16.06
N ILE A 140 -1.20 3.59 14.79
CA ILE A 140 -0.10 3.82 13.85
C ILE A 140 0.79 4.98 14.31
N VAL A 141 0.20 6.11 14.74
CA VAL A 141 0.98 7.25 15.25
C VAL A 141 1.72 6.90 16.55
N ARG A 142 1.09 6.16 17.47
CA ARG A 142 1.76 5.66 18.68
C ARG A 142 2.93 4.75 18.34
N LEU A 143 2.74 3.82 17.39
CA LEU A 143 3.79 2.93 16.91
C LEU A 143 4.95 3.72 16.28
N ALA A 144 4.64 4.68 15.42
CA ALA A 144 5.63 5.53 14.77
C ALA A 144 6.47 6.31 15.79
N ARG A 145 5.84 6.90 16.82
CA ARG A 145 6.55 7.57 17.92
C ARG A 145 7.45 6.59 18.69
N ARG A 146 6.95 5.41 19.04
CA ARG A 146 7.73 4.36 19.72
C ARG A 146 8.97 3.95 18.92
N LEU A 147 8.83 3.84 17.60
CA LEU A 147 9.92 3.48 16.68
C LEU A 147 10.77 4.70 16.25
N LYS A 148 10.50 5.90 16.79
CA LYS A 148 11.19 7.15 16.44
C LYS A 148 11.18 7.44 14.93
N VAL A 149 10.07 7.14 14.26
CA VAL A 149 9.87 7.47 12.85
C VAL A 149 9.79 9.01 12.71
N PRO A 150 10.51 9.62 11.76
CA PRO A 150 10.47 11.06 11.49
C PRO A 150 9.14 11.45 10.83
N LEU A 151 8.10 11.65 11.65
CA LEU A 151 6.74 11.92 11.18
C LEU A 151 6.65 13.19 10.32
N GLU A 152 7.51 14.17 10.56
CA GLU A 152 7.67 15.39 9.78
C GLU A 152 8.06 15.16 8.31
N LEU A 153 8.66 14.01 8.00
CA LEU A 153 8.99 13.62 6.61
C LEU A 153 7.88 12.82 5.94
N THR A 154 6.83 12.45 6.67
CA THR A 154 5.70 11.67 6.14
C THR A 154 4.66 12.58 5.49
N TRP A 155 3.86 12.01 4.58
CA TRP A 155 2.74 12.72 3.97
C TRP A 155 1.51 11.82 3.91
N SER A 156 0.40 12.27 4.51
CA SER A 156 -0.84 11.49 4.63
C SER A 156 -2.08 12.21 4.07
N CYS A 157 -1.97 13.50 3.72
CA CYS A 157 -3.11 14.29 3.26
C CYS A 157 -3.38 14.08 1.76
N TYR A 158 -4.64 13.91 1.38
CA TYR A 158 -5.04 13.80 -0.02
C TYR A 158 -4.90 15.11 -0.82
N ALA A 159 -4.69 16.26 -0.16
CA ALA A 159 -4.50 17.56 -0.81
C ALA A 159 -3.04 17.84 -1.23
N GLY A 160 -2.24 16.78 -1.47
CA GLY A 160 -0.78 16.86 -1.69
C GLY A 160 -0.32 17.35 -3.05
#